data_AF-A0A662UUX3-F1
#
_entry.id   AF-A0A662UUX3-F1
#
_cell.length_a   1.000
_cell.length_b   1.000
_cell.length_c   1.000
_cell.angle_alpha   90.00
_cell.angle_beta   90.00
_cell.angle_gamma   90.00
#
_symmetry.space_group_name_H-M   'P 1'
#
loop_
_entity.id
_entity.type
_entity.pdbx_description
1 polymer ?
#
loop_
_entity_poly.entity_id
_entity_poly.type
_entity_poly.pdbx_seq_one_letter_code
_entity_poly.pdbx_strand_id
1 'polypeptide(L)'
;MVKIHVDKVMKDLYVLRIDDENTRFFEALWDIPEGITYNAYLLISEKAVLFDTWKHTYAEEFVDALKSVVEPRDIDFIVLHHLEPDHSGSLPRVLNENG
;
A
#
# COMPACT_ATOMS: atom_id res chain seq x y z
N MET A 1 0.20 -3.84 -17.36
CA MET A 1 -0.74 -2.75 -16.97
C MET A 1 -0.99 -2.92 -15.47
N VAL A 2 -0.80 -1.88 -14.67
CA VAL A 2 -1.01 -2.01 -13.22
C VAL A 2 -2.49 -2.24 -12.92
N LYS A 3 -2.77 -3.15 -11.98
CA LYS A 3 -4.13 -3.41 -11.49
C LYS A 3 -4.16 -3.16 -9.99
N ILE A 4 -5.16 -2.43 -9.54
CA ILE A 4 -5.37 -2.09 -8.14
C ILE A 4 -6.56 -2.88 -7.62
N HIS A 5 -6.39 -3.47 -6.44
CA HIS A 5 -7.41 -4.23 -5.74
C HIS A 5 -7.56 -3.67 -4.33
N VAL A 6 -8.82 -3.44 -3.93
CA VAL A 6 -9.19 -3.02 -2.58
C VAL A 6 -10.31 -3.94 -2.13
N ASP A 7 -9.95 -4.97 -1.36
CA ASP A 7 -10.86 -6.05 -1.02
C ASP A 7 -10.88 -6.32 0.48
N LYS A 8 -12.03 -6.74 1.00
CA LYS A 8 -12.11 -7.29 2.37
C LYS A 8 -11.58 -8.71 2.37
N VAL A 9 -10.57 -8.96 3.21
CA VAL A 9 -10.00 -10.32 3.40
C VAL A 9 -10.53 -11.02 4.64
N MET A 10 -10.99 -10.23 5.63
CA MET A 10 -11.78 -10.70 6.77
C MET A 10 -12.64 -9.56 7.28
N LYS A 11 -13.39 -9.78 8.37
CA LYS A 11 -14.14 -8.72 9.02
C LYS A 11 -13.18 -7.57 9.36
N ASP A 12 -13.55 -6.36 8.97
CA ASP A 12 -12.85 -5.10 9.30
C ASP A 12 -11.43 -4.94 8.73
N LEU A 13 -10.89 -5.95 8.01
CA LEU A 13 -9.57 -5.91 7.41
C LEU A 13 -9.64 -5.90 5.88
N TYR A 14 -9.03 -4.89 5.29
CA TYR A 14 -8.88 -4.72 3.85
C TYR A 14 -7.45 -5.02 3.43
N VAL A 15 -7.30 -5.61 2.26
CA VAL A 15 -6.04 -5.59 1.51
C VAL A 15 -6.12 -4.47 0.48
N LEU A 16 -5.06 -3.67 0.42
CA LEU A 16 -4.78 -2.73 -0.66
C LEU A 16 -3.61 -3.32 -1.43
N ARG A 17 -3.89 -3.87 -2.60
CA ARG A 17 -2.90 -4.54 -3.44
C ARG A 17 -2.77 -3.86 -4.79
N ILE A 18 -1.53 -3.70 -5.24
CA ILE A 18 -1.23 -3.39 -6.63
C ILE A 18 -0.46 -4.55 -7.27
N ASP A 19 -0.91 -4.96 -8.46
CA ASP A 19 -0.19 -5.87 -9.35
C ASP A 19 0.72 -5.04 -10.26
N ASP A 20 2.03 -5.10 -10.01
CA ASP A 20 3.05 -4.41 -10.77
C ASP A 20 3.69 -5.33 -11.82
N GLU A 21 3.19 -5.24 -13.05
CA GLU A 21 3.77 -5.89 -14.23
C GLU A 21 4.90 -5.07 -14.89
N ASN A 22 5.21 -3.86 -14.38
CA ASN A 22 6.26 -2.99 -14.92
C ASN A 22 7.63 -3.27 -14.30
N THR A 23 7.68 -3.66 -13.02
CA THR A 23 8.92 -4.06 -12.36
C THR A 23 9.37 -5.41 -12.92
N ARG A 24 10.44 -5.40 -13.73
CA ARG A 24 10.97 -6.61 -14.39
C ARG A 24 12.04 -7.33 -13.60
N PHE A 25 12.74 -6.63 -12.71
CA PHE A 25 13.85 -7.19 -11.94
C PHE A 25 13.64 -6.92 -10.46
N PHE A 26 13.54 -7.97 -9.67
CA PHE A 26 13.62 -7.88 -8.22
C PHE A 26 15.08 -7.61 -7.81
N GLU A 27 15.29 -6.63 -6.92
CA GLU A 27 16.63 -6.19 -6.48
C GLU A 27 17.59 -5.87 -7.65
N ALA A 28 17.03 -5.40 -8.77
CA ALA A 28 17.75 -5.12 -10.00
C ALA A 28 18.53 -6.31 -10.61
N LEU A 29 18.28 -7.55 -10.14
CA LEU A 29 19.05 -8.73 -10.53
C LEU A 29 18.19 -9.90 -11.02
N TRP A 30 17.13 -10.23 -10.28
CA TRP A 30 16.33 -11.42 -10.56
C TRP A 30 15.17 -11.08 -11.49
N ASP A 31 15.18 -11.63 -12.71
CA ASP A 31 14.09 -11.48 -13.67
C ASP A 31 12.80 -12.12 -13.10
N ILE A 32 11.73 -11.33 -13.10
CA ILE A 32 10.40 -11.71 -12.58
C ILE A 32 9.35 -11.47 -13.68
N PRO A 33 9.24 -12.39 -14.66
CA PRO A 33 8.36 -12.19 -15.81
C PRO A 33 6.87 -12.17 -15.43
N GLU A 34 6.49 -12.71 -14.28
CA GLU A 34 5.14 -12.67 -13.72
C GLU A 34 4.82 -11.35 -12.99
N GLY A 35 5.80 -10.45 -12.84
CA GLY A 35 5.67 -9.21 -12.08
C GLY A 35 5.76 -9.42 -10.57
N ILE A 36 5.38 -8.38 -9.82
CA ILE A 36 5.41 -8.35 -8.35
C ILE A 36 4.15 -7.70 -7.81
N THR A 37 3.81 -8.01 -6.56
CA THR A 37 2.68 -7.37 -5.87
C THR A 37 3.15 -6.60 -4.67
N TYR A 38 2.66 -5.39 -4.48
CA TYR A 38 2.82 -4.66 -3.22
C TYR A 38 1.49 -4.69 -2.46
N ASN A 39 1.51 -5.26 -1.27
CA ASN A 39 0.34 -5.41 -0.42
C ASN A 39 0.50 -4.54 0.82
N ALA A 40 -0.47 -3.69 1.06
CA ALA A 40 -0.68 -3.02 2.33
C ALA A 40 -2.01 -3.52 2.92
N TYR A 41 -2.18 -3.39 4.22
CA TYR A 41 -3.42 -3.78 4.89
C TYR A 41 -3.98 -2.64 5.71
N LEU A 42 -5.30 -2.56 5.78
CA LEU A 42 -6.00 -1.53 6.53
C LEU A 42 -7.03 -2.20 7.45
N LEU A 43 -6.82 -2.07 8.75
CA LEU A 43 -7.75 -2.54 9.76
C LEU A 43 -8.63 -1.37 10.23
N ILE A 44 -9.94 -1.46 10.00
CA ILE A 44 -10.94 -0.46 10.38
C ILE A 44 -11.79 -1.00 11.53
N SER A 45 -11.28 -0.84 12.75
CA SER A 45 -11.94 -1.29 13.99
C SER A 45 -12.40 -0.09 14.84
N GLU A 46 -12.26 -0.16 16.16
CA GLU A 46 -12.34 1.03 17.02
C GLU A 46 -11.29 2.09 16.65
N LYS A 47 -10.18 1.64 16.05
CA LYS A 47 -9.13 2.48 15.47
C LYS A 47 -8.80 2.03 14.05
N ALA A 48 -8.34 2.97 13.23
CA ALA A 48 -7.84 2.72 11.89
C ALA A 48 -6.32 2.49 11.94
N VAL A 49 -5.88 1.32 11.48
CA VAL A 49 -4.46 0.94 11.47
C VAL A 49 -4.04 0.58 10.05
N LEU A 50 -3.06 1.30 9.53
CA LEU A 50 -2.41 1.01 8.26
C LEU A 50 -1.15 0.15 8.49
N PHE A 51 -1.03 -0.95 7.74
CA PHE A 51 0.14 -1.82 7.75
C PHE A 51 0.84 -1.73 6.39
N ASP A 52 2.10 -1.26 6.42
CA ASP A 52 2.92 -0.96 5.25
C ASP A 52 2.25 -0.01 4.24
N THR A 53 2.99 0.34 3.20
CA THR A 53 2.56 1.17 2.08
C THR A 53 3.10 0.59 0.77
N TRP A 54 2.77 1.18 -0.38
CA TRP A 54 3.35 0.75 -1.66
C TRP A 54 4.65 1.50 -1.98
N LYS A 55 5.34 1.02 -3.01
CA LYS A 55 6.48 1.71 -3.63
C LYS A 55 6.13 3.14 -4.03
N HIS A 56 7.10 4.06 -3.88
CA HIS A 56 6.93 5.50 -4.15
C HIS A 56 6.32 5.83 -5.52
N THR A 57 6.59 5.01 -6.53
CA THR A 57 6.09 5.18 -7.90
C THR A 57 4.56 5.10 -7.97
N TYR A 58 3.93 4.45 -6.99
CA TYR A 58 2.49 4.23 -6.89
C TYR A 58 1.85 5.01 -5.74
N ALA A 59 2.50 6.08 -5.26
CA ALA A 59 2.06 6.80 -4.08
C ALA A 59 0.72 7.54 -4.27
N GLU A 60 0.44 8.03 -5.47
CA GLU A 60 -0.85 8.67 -5.80
C GLU A 60 -1.96 7.62 -5.76
N GLU A 61 -1.77 6.52 -6.47
CA GLU A 61 -2.70 5.41 -6.56
C GLU A 61 -2.95 4.78 -5.19
N PHE A 62 -1.92 4.72 -4.35
CA PHE A 62 -2.04 4.23 -2.98
C PHE A 62 -2.93 5.13 -2.12
N VAL A 63 -2.77 6.45 -2.22
CA VAL A 63 -3.65 7.40 -1.51
C VAL A 63 -5.08 7.32 -2.01
N ASP A 64 -5.29 7.19 -3.32
CA ASP A 64 -6.63 7.03 -3.89
C ASP A 64 -7.29 5.72 -3.41
N ALA A 65 -6.51 4.63 -3.36
CA ALA A 65 -6.96 3.36 -2.80
C ALA A 65 -7.29 3.47 -1.30
N LEU A 66 -6.46 4.16 -0.52
CA LEU A 66 -6.74 4.44 0.90
C LEU A 66 -8.04 5.22 1.08
N LYS A 67 -8.20 6.34 0.37
CA LYS A 67 -9.39 7.21 0.42
C LYS A 67 -10.69 6.50 0.02
N SER A 68 -10.60 5.40 -0.74
CA SER A 68 -11.76 4.56 -1.03
C SER A 68 -12.31 3.81 0.20
N VAL A 69 -11.52 3.70 1.28
CA VAL A 69 -11.88 3.00 2.52
C VAL A 69 -11.86 3.92 3.75
N VAL A 70 -10.85 4.80 3.87
CA VAL A 70 -10.66 5.72 4.99
C VAL A 70 -9.92 6.98 4.54
N GLU A 71 -10.25 8.13 5.10
CA GLU A 71 -9.44 9.34 4.88
C GLU A 71 -8.08 9.19 5.59
N PRO A 72 -6.95 9.57 4.95
CA PRO A 72 -5.63 9.46 5.57
C PRO A 72 -5.55 10.12 6.95
N ARG A 73 -6.27 11.22 7.17
CA ARG A 73 -6.33 11.95 8.44
C ARG A 73 -6.98 11.20 9.61
N ASP A 74 -7.78 10.18 9.29
CA ASP A 74 -8.50 9.36 10.27
C ASP A 74 -7.70 8.09 10.63
N ILE A 75 -6.49 7.91 10.09
CA ILE A 75 -5.58 6.81 10.44
C ILE A 75 -4.93 7.10 11.79
N ASP A 76 -5.20 6.25 12.78
CA ASP A 76 -4.63 6.36 14.13
C ASP A 76 -3.19 5.88 14.21
N PHE A 77 -2.86 4.81 13.47
CA PHE A 77 -1.57 4.15 13.54
C PHE A 77 -1.09 3.69 12.17
N ILE A 78 0.21 3.84 11.94
CA ILE A 78 0.92 3.22 10.82
C ILE A 78 1.95 2.25 11.39
N VAL A 79 1.86 0.98 11.01
CA VAL A 79 2.81 -0.07 11.34
C VAL A 79 3.60 -0.41 10.09
N LEU A 80 4.89 -0.13 10.09
CA LEU A 80 5.80 -0.53 9.02
C LEU A 80 6.56 -1.77 9.48
N HIS A 81 6.38 -2.89 8.80
CA HIS A 81 7.09 -4.13 9.12
C HIS A 81 8.56 -4.04 8.70
N HIS A 82 8.84 -3.31 7.61
CA HIS A 82 10.18 -3.05 7.12
C HIS A 82 10.26 -1.72 6.37
N LEU A 83 11.47 -1.20 6.25
CA LEU A 83 11.74 0.15 5.74
C LEU A 83 12.31 0.15 4.32
N GLU A 84 12.16 -0.95 3.58
CA GLU A 84 12.55 -0.99 2.18
C GLU A 84 11.62 -0.10 1.34
N PRO A 85 12.13 0.52 0.24
CA PRO A 85 11.38 1.53 -0.51
C PRO A 85 10.08 1.04 -1.16
N ASP A 86 9.91 -0.26 -1.33
CA ASP A 86 8.71 -0.92 -1.84
C ASP A 86 7.60 -1.07 -0.80
N HIS A 87 7.90 -0.86 0.48
CA HIS A 87 6.94 -0.95 1.59
C HIS A 87 6.76 0.38 2.33
N SER A 88 7.76 1.25 2.28
CA SER A 88 7.73 2.56 2.94
C SER A 88 7.65 3.72 1.95
N GLY A 89 7.73 3.45 0.64
CA GLY A 89 7.92 4.47 -0.39
C GLY A 89 6.77 5.48 -0.50
N SER A 90 5.54 5.08 -0.17
CA SER A 90 4.37 5.97 -0.22
C SER A 90 4.09 6.67 1.11
N LEU A 91 4.78 6.30 2.19
CA LEU A 91 4.61 6.90 3.52
C LEU A 91 4.69 8.43 3.50
N PRO A 92 5.68 9.09 2.84
CA PRO A 92 5.75 10.55 2.85
C PRO A 92 4.49 11.20 2.29
N ARG A 93 3.87 10.59 1.26
CA ARG A 93 2.63 11.10 0.67
C ARG A 93 1.45 10.86 1.60
N VAL A 94 1.33 9.69 2.23
CA VAL A 94 0.29 9.43 3.22
C VAL A 94 0.35 10.45 4.37
N LEU A 95 1.54 10.71 4.91
CA LEU A 95 1.72 11.69 5.99
C LEU A 95 1.34 13.11 5.55
N ASN A 96 1.67 13.52 4.32
CA ASN A 96 1.24 14.80 3.79
C ASN A 96 -0.29 14.95 3.70
N GLU A 97 -1.02 13.87 3.40
CA GLU A 97 -2.48 13.87 3.36
C GLU A 97 -3.13 13.75 4.74
N ASN A 98 -2.41 13.20 5.73
CA ASN A 98 -2.88 13.07 7.11
C ASN A 98 -3.01 14.45 7.79
N GLY A 99 -2.12 15.39 7.45
CA GLY A 99 -2.09 16.76 7.98
C GLY A 99 -1.09 16.93 9.12
#